data_AF-A0A958S0M2-F1
#
_entry.id   AF-A0A958S0M2-F1
#
_cell.length_a   1.000
_cell.length_b   1.000
_cell.length_c   1.000
_cell.angle_alpha   90.00
_cell.angle_beta   90.00
_cell.angle_gamma   90.00
#
_symmetry.space_group_name_H-M   'P 1'
#
loop_
_entity.id
_entity.type
_entity.pdbx_description
1 polymer ?
#
loop_
_entity_poly.entity_id
_entity_poly.type
_entity_poly.pdbx_seq_one_letter_code
_entity_poly.pdbx_strand_id
1 'polypeptide(L)'
;KYKFRITEHINNLLLNDSTNVELGLAVSLNVNLEEQFIQNQTLTADNPNLSVPISSVLSPKGTVLHGNNTSDLSKRVYLEIYYTCLEGDCEN
;
A
#
# COMPACT_ATOMS: atom_id res chain seq x y z
N LYS A 1 15.79 1.05 1.74
CA LYS A 1 14.65 2.00 1.61
C LYS A 1 13.72 1.44 0.54
N TYR A 2 12.46 1.18 0.86
CA TYR A 2 11.46 0.69 -0.10
C TYR A 2 10.60 1.86 -0.58
N LYS A 3 10.17 1.85 -1.85
CA LYS A 3 9.27 2.85 -2.45
C LYS A 3 8.13 2.12 -3.16
N PHE A 4 6.89 2.45 -2.84
CA PHE A 4 5.68 1.97 -3.53
C PHE A 4 4.92 3.17 -4.11
N ARG A 5 4.17 2.96 -5.20
CA ARG A 5 3.42 4.03 -5.91
C ARG A 5 1.95 3.64 -5.94
N ILE A 6 1.06 4.51 -5.46
CA ILE A 6 -0.39 4.29 -5.38
C ILE A 6 -1.19 5.25 -6.27
N THR A 7 -0.54 5.83 -7.29
CA THR A 7 -1.12 6.86 -8.17
C THR A 7 -2.49 6.46 -8.71
N GLU A 8 -2.63 5.22 -9.19
CA GLU A 8 -3.88 4.74 -9.76
C GLU A 8 -4.99 4.62 -8.70
N HIS A 9 -4.66 4.19 -7.48
CA HIS A 9 -5.64 4.15 -6.39
C HIS A 9 -6.16 5.55 -6.06
N ILE A 10 -5.26 6.54 -5.93
CA ILE A 10 -5.64 7.93 -5.68
C ILE A 10 -6.46 8.52 -6.84
N ASN A 11 -6.09 8.25 -8.09
CA ASN A 11 -6.85 8.71 -9.25
C ASN A 11 -8.27 8.14 -9.25
N ASN A 12 -8.43 6.86 -8.95
CA ASN A 12 -9.75 6.23 -8.87
C ASN A 12 -10.61 6.83 -7.76
N LEU A 13 -10.02 7.14 -6.60
CA LEU A 13 -10.72 7.85 -5.53
C LEU A 13 -11.19 9.26 -5.95
N LEU A 14 -10.35 10.00 -6.70
CA LEU A 14 -10.64 11.40 -7.04
C LEU A 14 -11.51 11.56 -8.29
N LEU A 15 -11.31 10.72 -9.31
CA LEU A 15 -11.90 10.89 -10.64
C LEU A 15 -13.09 9.95 -10.88
N ASN A 16 -13.10 8.78 -10.24
CA ASN A 16 -14.07 7.72 -10.50
C ASN A 16 -14.99 7.44 -9.30
N ASP A 17 -15.02 8.32 -8.29
CA ASP A 17 -15.81 8.18 -7.05
C ASP A 17 -15.68 6.79 -6.42
N SER A 18 -14.46 6.24 -6.44
CA SER A 18 -14.20 4.91 -5.91
C SER A 18 -14.29 4.88 -4.39
N THR A 19 -14.68 3.73 -3.84
CA THR A 19 -14.73 3.54 -2.38
C THR A 19 -13.34 3.57 -1.77
N ASN A 20 -13.18 4.32 -0.69
CA ASN A 20 -11.97 4.27 0.14
C ASN A 20 -11.90 2.93 0.86
N VAL A 21 -10.85 2.16 0.57
CA VAL A 21 -10.64 0.82 1.12
C VAL A 21 -9.31 0.76 1.88
N GLU A 22 -9.26 -0.11 2.89
CA GLU A 22 -8.03 -0.33 3.64
C GLU A 22 -7.01 -1.11 2.78
N LEU A 23 -5.79 -0.60 2.70
CA LEU A 23 -4.70 -1.23 1.95
C LEU A 23 -3.86 -2.12 2.88
N GLY A 24 -3.93 -3.44 2.66
CA GLY A 24 -3.06 -4.39 3.33
C GLY A 24 -1.65 -4.40 2.71
N LEU A 25 -0.61 -4.26 3.54
CA LEU A 25 0.79 -4.31 3.11
C LEU A 25 1.50 -5.53 3.69
N ALA A 26 2.16 -6.30 2.82
CA ALA A 26 2.97 -7.46 3.19
C ALA A 26 4.37 -7.37 2.58
N VAL A 27 5.37 -7.88 3.29
CA VAL A 27 6.73 -8.02 2.75
C VAL A 27 6.80 -9.33 2.00
N SER A 28 7.22 -9.27 0.74
CA SER A 28 7.39 -10.45 -0.11
C SER A 28 8.84 -10.66 -0.52
N LEU A 29 9.27 -11.92 -0.45
CA LEU A 29 10.55 -12.36 -1.02
C LEU A 29 10.46 -12.44 -2.55
N ASN A 30 9.29 -12.79 -3.07
CA ASN A 30 9.00 -12.89 -4.50
C ASN A 30 7.50 -12.71 -4.72
N VAL A 31 7.12 -11.64 -5.42
CA VAL A 31 5.72 -11.28 -5.66
C VAL A 31 4.94 -12.35 -6.43
N ASN A 32 5.62 -13.16 -7.25
CA ASN A 32 5.00 -14.23 -8.03
C ASN A 32 4.44 -15.37 -7.15
N LEU A 33 4.83 -15.43 -5.88
CA LEU A 33 4.32 -16.42 -4.93
C LEU A 33 2.83 -16.23 -4.63
N GLU A 34 2.32 -15.00 -4.69
CA GLU A 34 0.90 -14.72 -4.37
C GLU A 34 -0.05 -15.20 -5.47
N GLU A 35 0.43 -15.36 -6.70
CA GLU A 35 -0.35 -15.92 -7.81
C GLU A 35 -0.28 -17.45 -7.86
N GLN A 36 0.87 -18.02 -7.46
CA GLN A 36 1.14 -19.46 -7.61
C GLN A 36 0.55 -20.31 -6.51
N PHE A 37 0.32 -19.74 -5.33
CA PHE A 37 -0.14 -20.47 -4.16
C PHE A 37 -1.45 -19.89 -3.63
N ILE A 38 -2.34 -20.77 -3.15
CA ILE A 38 -3.62 -20.37 -2.57
C ILE A 38 -3.34 -19.60 -1.28
N GLN A 39 -3.83 -18.36 -1.18
CA GLN A 39 -3.69 -17.58 0.04
C GLN A 39 -4.39 -18.30 1.21
N ASN A 40 -3.69 -18.38 2.34
CA ASN A 40 -4.17 -19.15 3.48
C ASN A 40 -5.28 -18.37 4.21
N GLN A 41 -6.44 -19.00 4.37
CA GLN A 41 -7.44 -18.52 5.33
C GLN A 41 -6.90 -18.65 6.75
N THR A 42 -7.05 -17.59 7.52
CA THR A 42 -6.72 -17.62 8.94
C THR A 42 -7.72 -18.51 9.67
N LEU A 43 -7.24 -19.32 10.62
CA LEU A 43 -8.08 -20.20 11.45
C LEU A 43 -8.76 -19.43 12.60
N THR A 44 -8.96 -18.13 12.43
CA THR A 44 -9.45 -17.24 13.49
C THR A 44 -10.98 -17.31 13.54
N ALA A 45 -11.54 -17.68 14.68
CA ALA A 45 -13.00 -17.76 14.87
C ALA A 45 -13.70 -16.42 14.63
N ASP A 46 -12.99 -15.31 14.86
CA ASP A 46 -13.53 -13.95 14.75
C ASP A 46 -13.65 -13.45 13.30
N ASN A 47 -12.82 -13.99 12.39
CA ASN A 47 -12.78 -13.54 10.99
C ASN A 47 -12.47 -14.72 10.04
N PRO A 48 -13.45 -15.60 9.79
CA PRO A 48 -13.24 -16.82 8.98
C PRO A 48 -12.89 -16.53 7.51
N ASN A 49 -13.13 -15.30 7.03
CA ASN A 49 -12.81 -14.88 5.66
C ASN A 49 -11.49 -14.09 5.58
N LEU A 50 -10.79 -13.88 6.69
CA LEU A 50 -9.50 -13.19 6.66
C LEU A 50 -8.48 -14.11 5.99
N SER A 51 -7.98 -13.67 4.85
CA SER A 51 -6.91 -14.32 4.09
C SER A 51 -5.62 -13.52 4.26
N VAL A 52 -4.50 -14.21 4.44
CA VAL A 52 -3.19 -13.57 4.52
C VAL A 52 -2.32 -13.97 3.32
N PRO A 53 -1.52 -13.04 2.77
CA PRO A 53 -0.55 -13.35 1.74
C PRO A 53 0.44 -14.40 2.22
N ILE A 54 0.82 -15.35 1.35
CA ILE A 54 1.78 -16.40 1.70
C ILE A 54 3.15 -15.83 2.01
N SER A 55 3.50 -14.74 1.35
CA SER A 55 4.71 -13.96 1.61
C SER A 55 4.85 -13.55 3.07
N SER A 56 3.76 -13.26 3.78
CA SER A 56 3.78 -12.89 5.19
C SER A 56 4.21 -14.05 6.10
N VAL A 57 3.97 -15.29 5.68
CA VAL A 57 4.42 -16.50 6.39
C VAL A 57 5.91 -16.75 6.16
N LEU A 58 6.37 -16.57 4.92
CA LEU A 58 7.76 -16.83 4.52
C LEU A 58 8.72 -15.70 4.95
N SER A 59 8.22 -14.46 5.03
CA SER A 59 8.95 -13.30 5.51
C SER A 59 8.33 -12.78 6.81
N PRO A 60 8.67 -13.37 7.98
CA PRO A 60 8.11 -12.96 9.27
C PRO A 60 8.56 -11.55 9.71
N LYS A 61 9.44 -10.90 8.94
CA LYS A 61 9.80 -9.50 9.16
C LYS A 61 8.60 -8.62 8.81
N GLY A 62 7.97 -8.06 9.84
CA GLY A 62 6.86 -7.14 9.69
C GLY A 62 7.27 -5.79 9.10
N THR A 63 6.25 -5.00 8.76
CA THR A 63 6.41 -3.61 8.30
C THR A 63 5.99 -2.67 9.42
N VAL A 64 6.78 -1.63 9.67
CA VAL A 64 6.37 -0.52 10.55
C VAL A 64 6.00 0.66 9.66
N LEU A 65 4.74 1.05 9.68
CA LEU A 65 4.27 2.27 9.04
C LEU A 65 4.36 3.42 10.04
N HIS A 66 5.22 4.39 9.73
CA HIS A 66 5.19 5.67 10.40
C HIS A 66 4.05 6.49 9.78
N GLY A 67 3.22 7.13 10.60
CA GLY A 67 2.19 8.05 10.15
C GLY A 67 2.65 9.52 10.23
N ASN A 68 1.71 10.46 10.02
CA ASN A 68 1.99 11.89 10.17
C ASN A 68 2.34 12.25 11.64
N ASN A 69 1.66 11.63 12.60
CA ASN A 69 1.85 11.88 14.03
C ASN A 69 3.03 11.10 14.63
N THR A 70 4.22 11.22 14.04
CA THR A 70 5.45 10.62 14.56
C THR A 70 6.36 11.69 15.17
N SER A 71 7.02 11.33 16.29
CA SER A 71 8.04 12.15 16.96
C SER A 71 9.36 12.20 16.17
N ASP A 72 9.62 11.20 15.33
CA ASP A 72 10.80 11.15 14.46
C ASP A 72 10.49 11.85 13.13
N LEU A 73 10.91 13.12 13.02
CA LEU A 73 10.69 13.95 11.83
C LEU A 73 11.24 13.33 10.54
N SER A 74 12.28 12.49 10.64
CA SER A 74 12.90 11.84 9.48
C SER A 74 12.04 10.72 8.88
N LYS A 75 11.08 10.20 9.65
CA LYS A 75 10.18 9.10 9.26
C LYS A 75 8.73 9.55 9.03
N ARG A 76 8.45 10.84 9.17
CA ARG A 76 7.10 11.39 8.94
C ARG A 76 6.69 11.20 7.48
N VAL A 77 5.42 10.87 7.27
CA VAL A 77 4.83 10.69 5.93
C VAL A 77 4.56 12.04 5.31
N TYR A 78 4.91 12.18 4.03
CA TYR A 78 4.56 13.34 3.21
C TYR A 78 3.91 12.84 1.91
N LEU A 79 2.82 13.49 1.50
CA LEU A 79 2.23 13.28 0.18
C LEU A 79 2.91 14.24 -0.80
N GLU A 80 3.59 13.70 -1.79
CA GLU A 80 4.23 14.48 -2.85
C GLU A 80 3.47 14.28 -4.16
N ILE A 81 2.84 15.35 -4.65
CA ILE A 81 2.04 15.34 -5.86
C ILE A 81 2.89 15.89 -7.00
N TYR A 82 3.19 15.03 -7.97
CA TYR A 82 3.84 15.43 -9.22
C TYR A 82 2.76 15.50 -10.29
N TYR A 83 2.53 16.71 -10.81
CA TYR A 83 1.65 16.93 -11.95
C TYR A 83 2.48 17.32 -13.16
N THR A 84 2.08 16.84 -14.32
CA THR A 84 2.57 17.37 -15.60
C THR A 84 1.81 18.65 -15.86
N CYS A 85 2.50 19.78 -15.99
CA CYS A 85 1.85 20.96 -16.52
C CYS A 85 1.57 20.77 -18.01
N LEU A 86 0.40 21.23 -18.45
CA LEU A 86 0.08 21.33 -19.87
C LEU A 86 0.93 22.45 -20.47
N GLU A 87 1.41 22.23 -21.69
CA GLU A 87 2.26 23.16 -22.42
C GLU A 87 1.50 24.50 -22.60
N GLY A 88 1.81 25.49 -21.76
CA GLY A 88 1.13 26.80 -21.73
C GLY A 88 0.86 27.37 -20.33
N ASP A 89 0.72 26.54 -19.30
CA ASP A 89 0.31 26.98 -17.95
C ASP A 89 1.46 27.03 -16.92
N CYS A 90 2.69 26.77 -17.37
CA CYS A 90 3.86 26.60 -16.51
C CYS A 90 4.72 27.89 -16.34
N GLU A 91 4.29 29.03 -16.91
CA GLU A 91 4.91 30.34 -16.71
C GLU A 91 3.97 31.27 -15.94
N ASN A 92 4.19 31.40 -14.63
CA ASN A 92 3.98 32.61 -13.82
C ASN A 92 4.78 32.49 -12.50
#